data_AF-A0A4Y9MKN6-F1
#
_entry.id   AF-A0A4Y9MKN6-F1
#
_cell.length_a   1.000
_cell.length_b   1.000
_cell.length_c   1.000
_cell.angle_alpha   90.00
_cell.angle_beta   90.00
_cell.angle_gamma   90.00
#
_symmetry.space_group_name_H-M   'P 1'
#
loop_
_entity.id
_entity.type
_entity.pdbx_description
1 polymer ?
#
loop_
_entity_poly.entity_id
_entity_poly.type
_entity_poly.pdbx_seq_one_letter_code
_entity_poly.pdbx_strand_id
1 'polypeptide(L)' 'VAGPQGAAGAIPGGPGGAAGPAGAAGTIPGGPGGVAGPAGAAGAIPGGPGGVAGPGGATGCIPGVGCGSVPAP' A
#
# COMPACT_ATOMS: atom_id res chain seq x y z
N VAL A 1 13.68 -17.89 -1.14
CA VAL A 1 14.37 -17.45 0.10
C VAL A 1 14.68 -15.96 -0.06
N ALA A 2 14.36 -15.14 0.95
CA ALA A 2 14.69 -13.71 0.95
C ALA A 2 16.16 -13.52 1.34
N GLY A 3 16.89 -12.70 0.58
CA GLY A 3 18.25 -12.27 0.93
C GLY A 3 18.23 -11.02 1.81
N PRO A 4 19.39 -10.50 2.25
CA PRO A 4 19.47 -9.28 3.05
C PRO A 4 18.87 -8.04 2.36
N GLN A 5 18.75 -8.04 1.03
CA GLN A 5 18.08 -7.00 0.24
C GLN A 5 16.55 -7.19 0.18
N GLY A 6 16.03 -8.33 0.63
CA GLY A 6 14.61 -8.69 0.54
C GLY A 6 14.31 -9.83 -0.43
N ALA A 7 13.03 -9.96 -0.78
CA ALA A 7 12.48 -10.90 -1.75
C ALA A 7 11.45 -10.21 -2.65
N ALA A 8 11.34 -10.70 -3.88
CA ALA A 8 10.27 -10.33 -4.80
C ALA A 8 9.68 -11.59 -5.44
N GLY A 9 8.40 -11.53 -5.79
CA GLY A 9 7.68 -12.58 -6.48
C GLY A 9 6.53 -12.01 -7.30
N ALA A 10 6.23 -12.66 -8.42
CA ALA A 10 5.10 -12.30 -9.26
C ALA A 10 4.52 -13.56 -9.91
N ILE A 11 3.20 -13.57 -10.03
CA ILE A 11 2.47 -14.59 -10.78
C ILE A 11 2.18 -14.01 -12.18
N PRO A 12 2.53 -14.68 -13.29
CA PRO A 12 2.20 -14.20 -14.63
C PRO A 12 0.69 -13.95 -14.79
N GLY A 13 0.32 -12.72 -15.13
CA GLY A 13 -1.08 -12.29 -15.21
C GLY A 13 -1.81 -12.16 -13.86
N GLY A 14 -1.12 -12.42 -12.75
CA GLY A 14 -1.66 -12.42 -11.40
C GLY A 14 -0.93 -11.45 -10.46
N PRO A 15 -1.14 -11.60 -9.15
CA PRO A 15 -0.56 -10.71 -8.15
C PRO A 15 0.96 -10.74 -8.12
N GLY A 16 1.55 -9.62 -7.73
CA GLY A 16 2.97 -9.48 -7.48
C GLY A 16 3.24 -8.75 -6.18
N GLY A 17 4.46 -8.91 -5.67
CA GLY A 17 4.90 -8.20 -4.48
C GLY A 17 6.40 -8.31 -4.24
N ALA A 18 6.89 -7.39 -3.43
CA ALA A 18 8.25 -7.36 -2.96
C ALA A 18 8.29 -6.90 -1.51
N ALA A 19 9.27 -7.37 -0.76
CA ALA A 19 9.52 -6.98 0.63
C ALA A 19 11.02 -6.90 0.88
N GLY A 20 11.47 -5.85 1.55
CA GLY A 20 12.84 -5.63 1.96
C GLY A 20 12.94 -4.70 3.17
N PRO A 21 14.15 -4.28 3.56
CA PRO A 21 14.37 -3.46 4.75
C PRO A 21 13.64 -2.11 4.73
N ALA A 22 13.40 -1.55 3.54
CA ALA A 22 12.68 -0.29 3.36
C ALA A 22 11.15 -0.45 3.40
N GLY A 23 10.64 -1.68 3.46
CA GLY A 23 9.21 -1.96 3.42
C GLY A 23 8.83 -3.01 2.38
N ALA A 24 7.52 -3.14 2.17
CA ALA A 24 6.92 -4.08 1.23
C ALA A 24 5.91 -3.37 0.33
N ALA A 25 5.76 -3.89 -0.88
CA ALA A 25 4.74 -3.48 -1.84
C ALA A 25 4.06 -4.70 -2.45
N GLY A 26 2.79 -4.55 -2.81
CA GLY A 26 2.02 -5.60 -3.46
C GLY A 26 0.95 -5.00 -4.36
N THR A 27 0.67 -5.68 -5.46
CA THR A 27 -0.36 -5.27 -6.42
C THR A 27 -1.09 -6.48 -7.00
N ILE A 28 -2.36 -6.28 -7.31
CA ILE A 28 -3.21 -7.24 -8.01
C ILE A 28 -3.62 -6.58 -9.33
N PRO A 29 -3.40 -7.23 -10.50
CA PRO A 29 -3.85 -6.68 -11.79
C PRO A 29 -5.36 -6.39 -11.78
N GLY A 30 -5.73 -5.15 -12.09
CA GLY A 30 -7.13 -4.67 -12.04
C GLY A 30 -7.73 -4.55 -10.63
N GLY A 31 -6.98 -4.93 -9.60
CA GLY A 31 -7.40 -4.97 -8.21
C GLY A 31 -6.58 -4.03 -7.32
N PRO A 32 -6.71 -4.17 -6.00
CA PRO A 32 -6.03 -3.31 -5.05
C PRO A 32 -4.51 -3.46 -5.11
N GLY A 33 -3.85 -2.39 -4.68
CA GLY A 33 -2.42 -2.38 -4.43
C GLY A 33 -2.11 -1.57 -3.17
N GLY A 34 -0.89 -1.75 -2.68
CA GLY A 34 -0.41 -1.00 -1.53
C GLY A 34 1.08 -1.15 -1.29
N VAL A 35 1.59 -0.28 -0.43
CA VAL A 35 2.96 -0.23 0.03
C VAL A 35 2.95 0.05 1.54
N ALA A 36 3.89 -0.51 2.27
CA ALA A 36 4.10 -0.23 3.69
C ALA A 36 5.60 -0.19 3.98
N GLY A 37 6.04 0.79 4.76
CA GLY A 37 7.41 0.93 5.21
C GLY A 37 7.51 1.78 6.48
N PRO A 38 8.73 2.11 6.93
CA PRO A 38 8.95 2.87 8.16
C PRO A 38 8.27 4.25 8.17
N ALA A 39 8.09 4.85 7.00
CA ALA A 39 7.41 6.14 6.85
C ALA A 39 5.88 6.04 6.84
N GLY A 40 5.31 4.84 6.89
CA GLY A 40 3.87 4.60 6.80
C GLY A 40 3.48 3.64 5.69
N ALA A 41 2.17 3.54 5.46
CA ALA A 41 1.57 2.67 4.47
C ALA A 41 0.55 3.43 3.62
N ALA A 42 0.44 3.04 2.36
CA ALA A 42 -0.57 3.54 1.43
C ALA A 42 -1.23 2.37 0.70
N GLY A 43 -2.49 2.52 0.34
CA GLY A 43 -3.21 1.53 -0.44
C GLY A 43 -4.39 2.15 -1.18
N ALA A 44 -4.77 1.52 -2.29
CA ALA A 44 -5.92 1.95 -3.08
C ALA A 44 -6.55 0.77 -3.81
N ILE A 45 -7.86 0.88 -4.02
CA ILE A 45 -8.65 0.00 -4.87
C ILE A 45 -9.02 0.80 -6.14
N PRO A 46 -8.78 0.28 -7.35
CA PRO A 46 -9.23 0.94 -8.58
C PRO A 46 -10.73 1.23 -8.55
N GLY A 47 -11.11 2.49 -8.75
CA GLY A 47 -12.51 2.95 -8.66
C GLY A 47 -13.11 2.93 -7.25
N GLY A 48 -12.35 2.53 -6.24
CA GLY A 48 -12.80 2.37 -4.86
C GLY A 48 -12.01 3.23 -3.86
N PRO A 49 -12.11 2.89 -2.58
CA PRO A 49 -11.41 3.58 -1.51
C PRO A 49 -9.89 3.56 -1.66
N GLY A 50 -9.24 4.59 -1.13
CA GLY A 50 -7.80 4.62 -0.94
C GLY A 50 -7.42 5.44 0.29
N GLY A 51 -6.18 5.30 0.74
CA GLY A 51 -5.67 6.04 1.88
C GLY A 51 -4.18 5.85 2.11
N VAL A 52 -3.66 6.71 2.99
CA VAL A 52 -2.28 6.65 3.48
C VAL A 52 -2.28 6.94 4.98
N ALA A 53 -1.44 6.24 5.71
CA ALA A 53 -1.23 6.44 7.14
C ALA A 53 0.27 6.41 7.45
N GLY A 54 0.74 7.31 8.29
CA GLY A 54 2.12 7.38 8.71
C GLY A 54 2.30 8.18 10.01
N PRO A 55 3.54 8.48 10.40
CA PRO A 55 3.84 9.20 11.64
C PRO A 55 3.19 10.59 11.73
N GLY A 56 2.84 11.21 10.61
CA GLY A 56 2.14 12.50 10.57
C GLY A 56 0.60 12.42 10.64
N GLY A 57 0.04 11.22 10.76
CA GLY A 57 -1.40 10.98 10.74
C GLY A 57 -1.84 10.13 9.56
N ALA A 58 -3.16 10.09 9.33
CA ALA A 58 -3.78 9.28 8.29
C ALA A 58 -4.79 10.09 7.48
N THR A 59 -4.91 9.76 6.20
CA THR A 59 -5.97 10.27 5.33
C THR A 59 -6.54 9.14 4.49
N GLY A 60 -7.83 9.22 4.21
CA GLY A 60 -8.55 8.26 3.40
C GLY A 60 -9.67 8.92 2.62
N CYS A 61 -9.94 8.38 1.43
CA CYS A 61 -10.99 8.83 0.55
C CYS A 61 -11.81 7.65 0.05
N ILE A 62 -13.11 7.86 -0.04
CA ILE A 62 -14.05 6.95 -0.69
C ILE A 62 -14.74 7.71 -1.82
N PRO A 63 -14.60 7.28 -3.09
CA PRO A 63 -15.30 7.89 -4.21
C PRO A 63 -16.81 7.96 -3.96
N GLY A 64 -17.41 9.12 -4.23
CA GLY A 64 -18.84 9.35 -4.01
C GLY A 64 -19.27 9.58 -2.56
N VAL A 65 -18.37 9.46 -1.59
CA VAL A 65 -18.68 9.70 -0.16
C VAL A 65 -17.88 10.88 0.38
N GLY A 66 -16.57 10.94 0.11
CA GLY A 66 -15.70 12.03 0.53
C GLY A 66 -14.37 11.55 1.11
N CYS A 67 -13.58 12.52 1.59
CA CYS A 67 -12.27 12.29 2.20
C CYS A 67 -12.27 12.73 3.66
N GLY A 68 -11.49 12.03 4.48
CA GLY A 68 -11.26 12.38 5.88
C GLY A 68 -9.78 12.24 6.23
N SER A 69 -9.33 13.05 7.20
CA SER A 69 -7.96 13.02 7.70
C SER A 69 -7.93 13.14 9.21
N VAL A 70 -7.03 12.40 9.84
CA VAL A 70 -6.72 12.46 11.27
C VAL A 70 -5.24 12.80 11.41
N PRO A 71 -4.88 13.99 11.94
CA PRO A 71 -3.49 14.34 12.21
C PRO A 71 -2.93 13.50 13.37
N ALA A 72 -1.61 13.33 13.40
CA ALA A 72 -0.94 12.71 14.54
C ALA A 72 -1.12 13.56 15.82
N PRO A 73 -1.16 12.92 17.02
CA PRO A 73 -1.21 13.61 18.31
C PRO A 73 -0.03 14.57 18.56
#